data_AF-A0A662TMD4-F1
#
_entry.id   AF-A0A662TMD4-F1
#
_cell.length_a   1.000
_cell.length_b   1.000
_cell.length_c   1.000
_cell.angle_alpha   90.00
_cell.angle_beta   90.00
_cell.angle_gamma   90.00
#
_symmetry.space_group_name_H-M   'P 1'
#
loop_
_entity.id
_entity.type
_entity.pdbx_description
1 polymer ?
#
loop_
_entity_poly.entity_id
_entity_poly.type
_entity_poly.pdbx_seq_one_letter_code
_entity_poly.pdbx_strand_id
1 'polypeptide(L)'
;MEVGEKTAEKAKVIVICVDEDADIRSKANVNTPVIGEKAVKNAAVKLAIADPEDADTNAIFGAIKAYYEISEIYGKENCEIAIIAGDPRRGALANLRLE
;
A
#
# COMPACT_ATOMS: atom_id res chain seq x y z
N MET A 1 18.21 17.74 -27.87
CA MET A 1 17.95 18.08 -26.47
C MET A 1 17.32 16.86 -25.82
N GLU A 2 18.15 15.97 -25.26
CA GLU A 2 17.74 14.81 -24.46
C GLU A 2 17.48 15.26 -23.02
N VAL A 3 16.24 15.59 -22.68
CA VAL A 3 15.84 15.91 -21.29
C VAL A 3 14.67 15.02 -20.82
N GLY A 4 14.23 14.04 -21.63
CA GLY A 4 13.06 13.22 -21.35
C GLY A 4 13.32 11.85 -20.68
N GLU A 5 14.40 11.15 -21.05
CA GLU A 5 14.60 9.75 -20.61
C GLU A 5 15.46 9.60 -19.35
N LYS A 6 16.38 10.53 -19.07
CA LYS A 6 17.36 10.41 -17.96
C LYS A 6 16.83 10.71 -16.56
N THR A 7 15.60 11.23 -16.42
CA THR A 7 15.00 11.57 -15.12
C THR A 7 14.18 10.42 -14.52
N ALA A 8 13.62 9.52 -15.33
CA ALA A 8 12.87 8.36 -14.85
C ALA A 8 13.76 7.35 -14.12
N GLU A 9 14.98 7.12 -14.60
CA GLU A 9 15.91 6.10 -14.04
C GLU A 9 16.43 6.43 -12.62
N LYS A 10 16.18 7.64 -12.09
CA LYS A 10 16.64 8.07 -10.75
C LYS A 10 15.52 8.47 -9.78
N ALA A 11 14.26 8.50 -10.22
CA ALA A 11 13.17 8.90 -9.34
C ALA A 11 12.83 7.75 -8.38
N LYS A 12 12.85 8.02 -7.07
CA LYS A 12 12.33 7.07 -6.07
C LYS A 12 10.82 7.25 -5.98
N VAL A 13 10.09 6.15 -6.13
CA VAL A 13 8.62 6.14 -6.13
C VAL A 13 8.12 5.21 -5.04
N ILE A 14 7.08 5.64 -4.32
CA ILE A 14 6.38 4.80 -3.36
C ILE A 14 4.90 4.73 -3.72
N VAL A 15 4.35 3.52 -3.72
CA VAL A 15 2.91 3.28 -3.81
C VAL A 15 2.39 3.05 -2.39
N ILE A 16 1.43 3.86 -1.96
CA ILE A 16 0.85 3.76 -0.62
C ILE A 16 -0.63 3.40 -0.74
N CYS A 17 -1.02 2.28 -0.13
CA CYS A 17 -2.41 1.97 0.14
C CYS A 17 -2.77 2.56 1.51
N VAL A 18 -3.87 3.31 1.58
CA VAL A 18 -4.36 3.91 2.82
C VAL A 18 -5.68 3.25 3.19
N ASP A 19 -5.69 2.54 4.31
CA ASP A 19 -6.86 1.92 4.94
C ASP A 19 -7.35 2.87 6.05
N GLU A 20 -8.39 3.67 5.80
CA GLU A 20 -8.78 4.76 6.70
C GLU A 20 -9.30 4.27 8.06
N ASP A 21 -10.07 3.19 8.07
CA ASP A 21 -10.74 2.64 9.26
C ASP A 21 -10.03 1.41 9.86
N ALA A 22 -8.83 1.11 9.37
CA ALA A 22 -7.93 0.12 9.93
C ALA A 22 -8.52 -1.30 10.00
N ASP A 23 -9.27 -1.68 8.98
CA ASP A 23 -9.83 -3.03 8.85
C ASP A 23 -8.73 -4.09 8.72
N ILE A 24 -7.58 -3.74 8.14
CA ILE A 24 -6.40 -4.62 8.10
C ILE A 24 -5.87 -4.97 9.50
N ARG A 25 -6.07 -4.07 10.47
CA ARG A 25 -5.66 -4.30 11.86
C ARG A 25 -6.74 -5.02 12.63
N SER A 26 -7.98 -4.54 12.54
CA SER A 26 -9.11 -5.06 13.32
C SER A 26 -9.52 -6.46 12.89
N LYS A 27 -9.48 -6.76 11.58
CA LYS A 27 -9.91 -8.04 11.00
C LYS A 27 -8.77 -9.02 10.75
N ALA A 28 -7.63 -8.53 10.24
CA ALA A 28 -6.53 -9.39 9.79
C ALA A 28 -5.35 -9.48 10.79
N ASN A 29 -5.41 -8.74 11.90
CA ASN A 29 -4.35 -8.66 12.91
C ASN A 29 -2.97 -8.32 12.30
N VAL A 30 -2.96 -7.35 11.37
CA VAL A 30 -1.75 -6.83 10.73
C VAL A 30 -1.50 -5.41 11.23
N ASN A 31 -0.31 -5.17 11.76
CA ASN A 31 0.12 -3.82 12.14
C ASN A 31 0.65 -3.06 10.93
N THR A 32 0.34 -1.77 10.87
CA THR A 32 0.88 -0.83 9.87
C THR A 32 1.94 0.07 10.51
N PRO A 33 2.89 0.64 9.75
CA PRO A 33 3.04 0.51 8.31
C PRO A 33 3.54 -0.88 7.90
N VAL A 34 2.90 -1.46 6.88
CA VAL A 34 3.38 -2.69 6.22
C VAL A 34 4.21 -2.25 5.03
N ILE A 35 5.50 -2.58 5.00
CA ILE A 35 6.42 -2.11 3.96
C ILE A 35 6.98 -3.31 3.19
N GLY A 36 7.06 -3.19 1.86
CA GLY A 36 7.67 -4.18 0.99
C GLY A 36 6.65 -5.13 0.33
N GLU A 37 6.91 -5.48 -0.93
CA GLU A 37 6.04 -6.30 -1.79
C GLU A 37 5.54 -7.57 -1.08
N LYS A 38 6.45 -8.32 -0.46
CA LYS A 38 6.11 -9.59 0.21
C LYS A 38 5.21 -9.36 1.42
N ALA A 39 5.49 -8.33 2.22
CA ALA A 39 4.72 -8.04 3.42
C ALA A 39 3.31 -7.56 3.06
N VAL A 40 3.21 -6.68 2.06
CA VAL A 40 1.93 -6.16 1.54
C VAL A 40 1.07 -7.27 0.96
N LYS A 41 1.64 -8.19 0.15
CA LYS A 41 0.91 -9.36 -0.35
C LYS A 41 0.39 -10.27 0.76
N ASN A 42 1.23 -10.54 1.76
CA ASN A 42 0.82 -11.37 2.89
C ASN A 42 -0.32 -10.71 3.69
N ALA A 43 -0.27 -9.39 3.85
CA ALA A 43 -1.33 -8.63 4.51
C ALA A 43 -2.64 -8.67 3.72
N ALA A 44 -2.58 -8.48 2.39
CA ALA A 44 -3.72 -8.59 1.49
C ALA A 44 -4.41 -9.96 1.59
N VAL A 45 -3.64 -11.04 1.52
CA VAL A 45 -4.17 -12.41 1.64
C VAL A 45 -4.77 -12.66 3.01
N LYS A 46 -4.15 -12.16 4.10
CA LYS A 46 -4.71 -12.29 5.45
C LYS A 46 -6.07 -11.59 5.57
N LEU A 47 -6.19 -10.37 5.05
CA LEU A 47 -7.46 -9.63 5.08
C LEU A 47 -8.53 -10.32 4.24
N ALA A 48 -8.19 -10.75 3.02
CA ALA A 48 -9.10 -11.49 2.14
C ALA A 48 -9.62 -12.80 2.75
N ILE A 49 -8.79 -13.48 3.55
CA ILE A 49 -9.21 -14.70 4.28
C ILE A 49 -10.08 -14.35 5.49
N ALA A 50 -9.78 -13.25 6.18
CA ALA A 50 -10.52 -12.82 7.37
C ALA A 50 -11.91 -12.27 7.02
N ASP A 51 -12.00 -11.47 5.96
CA ASP A 51 -13.23 -10.85 5.46
C ASP A 51 -13.19 -10.76 3.92
N PRO A 52 -13.72 -11.76 3.20
CA PRO A 52 -13.72 -11.77 1.74
C PRO A 52 -14.58 -10.68 1.09
N GLU A 53 -15.50 -10.07 1.83
CA GLU A 53 -16.41 -9.02 1.33
C GLU A 53 -15.85 -7.61 1.56
N ASP A 54 -14.71 -7.51 2.25
CA ASP A 54 -14.02 -6.28 2.58
C ASP A 54 -13.49 -5.56 1.33
N ALA A 55 -13.81 -4.27 1.20
CA ALA A 55 -13.41 -3.46 0.05
C ALA A 55 -11.92 -3.05 0.09
N ASP A 56 -11.31 -2.96 1.26
CA ASP A 56 -9.90 -2.59 1.43
C ASP A 56 -8.96 -3.68 0.91
N THR A 57 -9.40 -4.94 0.94
CA THR A 57 -8.72 -6.04 0.22
C THR A 57 -8.49 -5.67 -1.25
N ASN A 58 -9.51 -5.16 -1.94
CA ASN A 58 -9.39 -4.75 -3.35
C ASN A 58 -8.47 -3.54 -3.51
N ALA A 59 -8.49 -2.59 -2.57
CA ALA A 59 -7.60 -1.44 -2.57
C ALA A 59 -6.12 -1.88 -2.49
N ILE A 60 -5.80 -2.83 -1.60
CA ILE A 60 -4.43 -3.35 -1.46
C ILE A 60 -3.98 -4.10 -2.72
N PHE A 61 -4.84 -4.93 -3.32
CA PHE A 61 -4.51 -5.58 -4.60
C PHE A 61 -4.36 -4.58 -5.76
N GLY A 62 -5.15 -3.51 -5.76
CA GLY A 62 -4.98 -2.38 -6.68
C GLY A 62 -3.62 -1.70 -6.52
N ALA A 63 -3.18 -1.47 -5.28
CA ALA A 63 -1.87 -0.91 -4.98
C ALA A 63 -0.73 -1.84 -5.43
N ILE A 64 -0.87 -3.17 -5.26
CA ILE A 64 0.10 -4.16 -5.76
C ILE A 64 0.21 -4.09 -7.29
N LYS A 65 -0.92 -4.01 -8.00
CA LYS A 65 -0.94 -3.85 -9.46
C LYS A 65 -0.25 -2.55 -9.89
N ALA A 66 -0.59 -1.43 -9.26
CA ALA A 66 0.04 -0.14 -9.54
C ALA A 66 1.55 -0.16 -9.27
N TYR A 67 1.99 -0.81 -8.19
CA TYR A 67 3.41 -1.00 -7.88
C TYR A 67 4.16 -1.72 -9.01
N TYR A 68 3.57 -2.75 -9.61
CA TYR A 68 4.20 -3.43 -10.75
C TYR A 68 4.27 -2.55 -11.99
N GLU A 69 3.17 -1.91 -12.36
CA GLU A 69 3.12 -1.01 -13.52
C GLU A 69 4.13 0.15 -13.39
N ILE A 70 4.27 0.71 -12.19
CA ILE A 70 5.24 1.76 -11.90
C ILE A 70 6.67 1.19 -11.89
N SER A 71 6.89 0.00 -11.33
CA SER A 71 8.20 -0.65 -11.31
C SER A 71 8.73 -0.99 -12.71
N GLU A 72 7.84 -1.23 -13.68
CA GLU A 72 8.21 -1.42 -15.09
C GLU A 72 8.78 -0.13 -15.71
N ILE A 73 8.34 1.04 -15.24
CA ILE A 73 8.77 2.35 -15.74
C ILE A 73 10.05 2.84 -15.05
N TYR A 74 10.12 2.67 -13.72
CA TYR A 74 11.17 3.28 -12.88
C TYR A 74 12.26 2.31 -12.42
N GLY A 75 12.09 1.00 -12.64
CA GLY A 75 12.97 -0.04 -12.11
C GLY A 75 12.57 -0.44 -10.69
N LYS A 76 12.55 -1.75 -10.42
CA LYS A 76 12.04 -2.31 -9.16
C LYS A 76 12.83 -1.83 -7.93
N GLU A 77 14.13 -1.57 -8.08
CA GLU A 77 15.04 -1.03 -7.07
C GLU A 77 14.78 0.45 -6.72
N ASN A 78 13.96 1.13 -7.52
CA ASN A 78 13.55 2.51 -7.31
C ASN A 78 12.12 2.63 -6.78
N CYS A 79 11.40 1.52 -6.67
CA CYS A 79 10.01 1.49 -6.24
C CYS A 79 9.85 0.77 -4.89
N GLU A 80 9.01 1.33 -4.03
CA GLU A 80 8.57 0.69 -2.79
C GLU A 80 7.03 0.66 -2.73
N ILE A 81 6.48 -0.27 -1.95
CA ILE A 81 5.05 -0.32 -1.65
C ILE A 81 4.82 -0.40 -0.15
N ALA A 82 3.82 0.33 0.34
CA ALA A 82 3.42 0.27 1.73
C ALA A 82 1.90 0.32 1.93
N ILE A 83 1.45 -0.22 3.05
CA ILE A 83 0.09 -0.01 3.58
C ILE A 83 0.21 0.83 4.85
N ILE A 84 -0.60 1.87 4.95
CA ILE A 84 -0.78 2.66 6.16
C ILE A 84 -2.25 2.56 6.55
N ALA A 85 -2.53 2.31 7.82
CA ALA A 85 -3.89 2.28 8.33
C ALA A 85 -4.12 3.42 9.32
N GLY A 86 -5.33 4.00 9.27
CA GLY A 86 -5.80 5.02 10.19
C GLY A 86 -6.30 4.41 11.51
N ASP A 87 -7.48 4.83 11.95
CA ASP A 87 -8.03 4.48 13.26
C ASP A 87 -9.48 4.00 13.10
N PRO A 88 -9.86 2.86 13.73
CA PRO A 88 -11.20 2.28 13.58
C PRO A 88 -12.31 3.16 14.13
N ARG A 89 -11.99 4.20 14.91
CA ARG A 89 -12.96 5.18 15.40
C ARG A 89 -13.39 6.19 14.32
N ARG A 90 -12.76 6.17 13.14
CA ARG A 90 -13.03 7.03 11.96
C ARG A 90 -12.96 8.54 12.27
N GLY A 91 -13.27 9.37 11.27
CA GLY A 91 -13.32 10.83 11.42
C GLY A 91 -11.93 11.47 11.59
N ALA A 92 -11.84 12.58 12.32
CA ALA A 92 -10.56 13.29 12.50
C ALA A 92 -9.45 12.41 13.08
N LEU A 93 -9.81 11.37 13.85
CA LEU A 93 -8.84 10.45 14.45
C LEU A 93 -8.15 9.55 13.42
N ALA A 94 -8.84 9.15 12.36
CA ALA A 94 -8.25 8.35 11.27
C ALA A 94 -7.13 9.14 10.55
N ASN A 95 -7.30 10.45 10.41
CA ASN A 95 -6.35 11.33 9.73
C ASN A 95 -5.17 11.80 10.61
N LEU A 96 -5.18 11.52 11.91
CA LEU A 96 -4.18 12.01 12.88
C LEU A 96 -3.23 10.92 13.37
N ARG A 97 -3.51 9.64 13.13
CA ARG A 97 -2.79 8.53 13.75
C ARG A 97 -1.88 7.81 12.75
N LEU A 98 -0.61 7.66 13.15
CA LEU A 98 0.41 6.83 12.50
C LEU A 98 1.02 5.95 13.60
N GLU A 99 0.48 4.74 13.83
CA GLU A 99 1.03 3.75 14.78
C GLU A 99 0.97 2.32 14.26
#